data_AF-A0A959UXN2-F1
#
_entry.id   AF-A0A959UXN2-F1
#
_cell.length_a   1.000
_cell.length_b   1.000
_cell.length_c   1.000
_cell.angle_alpha   90.00
_cell.angle_beta   90.00
_cell.angle_gamma   90.00
#
_symmetry.space_group_name_H-M   'P 1'
#
loop_
_entity.id
_entity.type
_entity.pdbx_description
1 polymer ?
#
loop_
_entity_poly.entity_id
_entity_poly.type
_entity_poly.pdbx_seq_one_letter_code
_entity_poly.pdbx_strand_id
1 'polypeptide(L)'
;MAALFGFGADHPALVLGVGWGALALAVLLVIRGRYVGKPAGVRNDGVFHRSLTARGAIAWALGIAFTAYYVALYWFPESIAGITRLFDPLSRLLRGRPADQWFAYGGFYTFAVLVMGAKFLVKYRHSRYQTWRTVSVMFFQLGFAFLLPAFLALMQRPEFYFSYFWPLDYDALWPGTVGSFSTTTLGLWAIGIGLVLTFVATPVLTFLYGKRWYCSWVCGCGGLAETAGDPFRQLSDKGLKAWKIERWMVHGVLLLITLLTALLWVNSALEGSWLGSFSQGFAKAYGFVIGAVFSGVVGVGFYPLLG
;
A
#
# COMPACT_ATOMS: atom_id res chain seq x y z
N MET A 1 6.97 4.73 -21.49
CA MET A 1 7.34 5.39 -22.76
C MET A 1 6.27 6.38 -23.23
N ALA A 2 5.02 5.99 -23.49
CA ALA A 2 3.98 6.94 -23.93
C ALA A 2 3.73 8.13 -22.97
N ALA A 3 3.84 7.91 -21.65
CA ALA A 3 3.76 8.96 -20.62
C ALA A 3 4.90 10.00 -20.68
N LEU A 4 6.05 9.62 -21.25
CA LEU A 4 7.27 10.45 -21.33
C LEU A 4 7.36 11.24 -22.65
N PHE A 5 6.59 10.85 -23.67
CA PHE A 5 6.71 11.39 -25.04
C PHE A 5 5.51 12.25 -25.49
N GLY A 6 4.84 12.97 -24.59
CA GLY A 6 3.79 13.95 -24.93
C GLY A 6 2.44 13.36 -25.34
N PHE A 7 2.42 12.25 -26.10
CA PHE A 7 1.20 11.57 -26.55
C PHE A 7 0.30 11.10 -25.39
N GLY A 8 0.89 10.75 -24.24
CA GLY A 8 0.16 10.45 -23.01
C GLY A 8 -0.58 11.64 -22.40
N ALA A 9 -0.15 12.86 -22.69
CA ALA A 9 -0.82 14.08 -22.21
C ALA A 9 -2.04 14.43 -23.08
N ASP A 10 -1.98 14.17 -24.39
CA ASP A 10 -3.07 14.52 -25.33
C ASP A 10 -4.24 13.52 -25.27
N HIS A 11 -3.95 12.23 -25.07
CA HIS A 11 -4.95 11.16 -25.02
C HIS A 11 -4.80 10.23 -23.79
N PRO A 12 -4.89 10.77 -22.56
CA PRO A 12 -4.60 10.03 -21.33
C PRO A 12 -5.52 8.82 -21.14
N ALA A 13 -6.80 8.93 -21.50
CA ALA A 13 -7.77 7.85 -21.33
C ALA A 13 -7.46 6.65 -22.23
N LEU A 14 -7.05 6.92 -23.47
CA LEU A 14 -6.69 5.90 -24.46
C LEU A 14 -5.40 5.19 -24.04
N VAL A 15 -4.38 5.96 -23.65
CA VAL A 15 -3.09 5.40 -23.21
C VAL A 15 -3.25 4.57 -21.94
N LEU A 16 -4.02 5.05 -20.96
CA LEU A 16 -4.28 4.29 -19.73
C LEU A 16 -5.08 3.02 -20.02
N GLY A 17 -6.20 3.13 -20.76
CA GLY A 17 -7.08 2.02 -21.07
C GLY A 17 -6.41 0.92 -21.90
N VAL A 18 -5.71 1.29 -22.98
CA VAL A 18 -4.98 0.35 -23.83
C VAL A 18 -3.78 -0.23 -23.08
N GLY A 19 -3.02 0.60 -22.35
CA GLY A 19 -1.85 0.15 -21.61
C GLY A 19 -2.21 -0.87 -20.52
N TRP A 20 -3.20 -0.57 -19.69
CA TRP A 20 -3.68 -1.49 -18.66
C TRP A 20 -4.40 -2.71 -19.25
N GLY A 21 -5.20 -2.52 -20.30
CA GLY A 21 -5.85 -3.62 -21.01
C GLY A 21 -4.85 -4.62 -21.60
N ALA A 22 -3.81 -4.12 -22.27
CA ALA A 22 -2.74 -4.94 -22.82
C ALA A 22 -1.94 -5.66 -21.72
N LEU A 23 -1.63 -4.98 -20.60
CA LEU A 23 -0.90 -5.60 -19.50
C LEU A 23 -1.74 -6.68 -18.79
N ALA A 24 -3.02 -6.41 -18.55
CA ALA A 24 -3.95 -7.39 -17.98
C ALA A 24 -4.09 -8.59 -18.92
N LEU A 25 -4.28 -8.37 -20.23
CA LEU A 25 -4.37 -9.43 -21.22
C LEU A 25 -3.08 -10.26 -21.27
N ALA A 26 -1.91 -9.64 -21.30
CA ALA A 26 -0.62 -10.33 -21.29
C ALA A 26 -0.48 -11.24 -20.07
N VAL A 27 -0.84 -10.75 -18.87
CA VAL A 27 -0.81 -11.56 -17.65
C VAL A 27 -1.83 -12.71 -17.73
N LEU A 28 -3.06 -12.46 -18.19
CA LEU A 28 -4.09 -13.50 -18.36
C LEU A 28 -3.66 -14.60 -19.35
N LEU A 29 -3.00 -14.24 -20.45
CA LEU A 29 -2.43 -15.21 -21.41
C LEU A 29 -1.34 -16.06 -20.76
N VAL A 30 -0.43 -15.45 -19.98
CA VAL A 30 0.58 -16.17 -19.20
C VAL A 30 -0.06 -17.10 -18.17
N ILE A 31 -1.12 -16.65 -17.49
CA ILE A 31 -1.88 -17.48 -16.54
C ILE A 31 -2.47 -18.69 -17.27
N ARG A 32 -3.12 -18.46 -18.42
CA ARG A 32 -3.72 -19.54 -19.21
C ARG A 32 -2.67 -20.57 -19.62
N GLY A 33 -1.58 -20.16 -20.24
CA GLY A 33 -0.53 -21.07 -20.70
C GLY A 33 0.20 -21.80 -19.57
N ARG A 34 0.36 -21.18 -18.40
CA ARG A 34 1.07 -21.81 -17.27
C ARG A 34 0.20 -22.70 -16.41
N TYR A 35 -1.07 -22.37 -16.20
CA TYR A 35 -1.89 -23.02 -15.17
C TYR A 35 -3.13 -23.74 -15.68
N VAL A 36 -3.76 -23.26 -16.76
CA VAL A 36 -4.99 -23.86 -17.29
C VAL A 36 -4.64 -25.18 -18.01
N GLY A 37 -5.46 -26.22 -17.80
CA GLY A 37 -5.22 -27.56 -18.34
C GLY A 37 -4.20 -28.41 -17.60
N LYS A 38 -3.53 -27.87 -16.57
CA LYS A 38 -2.56 -28.60 -15.73
C LYS A 38 -3.16 -28.96 -14.37
N PRO A 39 -2.70 -30.03 -13.69
CA PRO A 39 -3.22 -30.39 -12.37
C PRO A 39 -3.10 -29.23 -11.39
N ALA A 40 -4.07 -29.11 -10.47
CA ALA A 40 -4.03 -28.08 -9.44
C ALA A 40 -2.97 -28.44 -8.40
N GLY A 41 -2.12 -27.47 -8.01
CA GLY A 41 -1.06 -27.72 -7.03
C GLY A 41 -0.10 -26.54 -6.89
N VAL A 42 0.75 -26.59 -5.87
CA VAL A 42 1.76 -25.55 -5.60
C VAL A 42 2.92 -25.71 -6.59
N ARG A 43 3.01 -24.80 -7.56
CA ARG A 43 4.08 -24.78 -8.58
C ARG A 43 5.04 -23.62 -8.34
N ASN A 44 6.23 -23.94 -7.83
CA ASN A 44 7.33 -23.01 -7.58
C ASN A 44 8.59 -23.42 -8.37
N ASP A 45 8.40 -23.79 -9.64
CA ASP A 45 9.46 -24.37 -10.47
C ASP A 45 10.51 -23.32 -10.87
N GLY A 46 11.79 -23.60 -10.58
CA GLY A 46 12.93 -22.79 -10.99
C GLY A 46 13.07 -21.45 -10.26
N VAL A 47 12.41 -21.27 -9.11
CA VAL A 47 12.44 -20.01 -8.34
C VAL A 47 13.87 -19.61 -7.92
N PHE A 48 14.74 -20.57 -7.63
CA PHE A 48 16.15 -20.31 -7.27
C PHE A 48 17.08 -20.01 -8.45
N HIS A 49 16.63 -20.20 -9.70
CA HIS A 49 17.49 -20.07 -10.88
C HIS A 49 17.09 -18.91 -11.80
N ARG A 50 15.91 -18.33 -11.62
CA ARG A 50 15.45 -17.21 -12.45
C ARG A 50 16.10 -15.90 -12.00
N SER A 51 16.63 -15.14 -12.96
CA SER A 51 17.22 -13.81 -12.73
C SER A 51 16.32 -12.86 -11.92
N LEU A 52 14.99 -12.97 -12.07
CA LEU A 52 14.02 -12.20 -11.30
C LEU A 52 13.95 -12.55 -9.81
N THR A 53 14.03 -13.84 -9.45
CA THR A 53 13.76 -14.33 -8.08
C THR A 53 15.01 -14.84 -7.36
N ALA A 54 16.16 -14.81 -8.02
CA ALA A 54 17.45 -15.26 -7.53
C ALA A 54 18.49 -14.13 -7.48
N ARG A 55 18.06 -12.88 -7.23
CA ARG A 55 18.94 -11.70 -7.12
C ARG A 55 19.81 -11.45 -8.37
N GLY A 56 19.33 -11.84 -9.55
CA GLY A 56 20.01 -11.60 -10.82
C GLY A 56 19.83 -10.17 -11.32
N ALA A 57 20.34 -9.89 -12.52
CA ALA A 57 20.31 -8.54 -13.12
C ALA A 57 18.89 -7.95 -13.21
N ILE A 58 17.87 -8.77 -13.48
CA ILE A 58 16.48 -8.31 -13.57
C ILE A 58 15.95 -7.90 -12.18
N ALA A 59 16.29 -8.65 -11.13
CA ALA A 59 15.91 -8.29 -9.76
C ALA A 59 16.52 -6.95 -9.34
N TRP A 60 17.80 -6.73 -9.64
CA TRP A 60 18.48 -5.46 -9.38
C TRP A 60 17.89 -4.30 -10.20
N ALA A 61 17.65 -4.49 -11.49
CA ALA A 61 17.02 -3.47 -12.33
C ALA A 61 15.65 -3.06 -11.79
N LEU A 62 14.83 -4.02 -11.36
CA LEU A 62 13.53 -3.74 -10.72
C LEU A 62 13.69 -3.04 -9.37
N GLY A 63 14.65 -3.46 -8.55
CA GLY A 63 14.88 -2.83 -7.25
C GLY A 63 15.31 -1.36 -7.38
N ILE A 64 16.20 -1.07 -8.35
CA ILE A 64 16.58 0.30 -8.70
C ILE A 64 15.38 1.08 -9.23
N ALA A 65 14.58 0.49 -10.12
CA ALA A 65 13.40 1.15 -10.68
C ALA A 65 12.35 1.48 -9.61
N PHE A 66 12.06 0.55 -8.69
CA PHE A 66 11.14 0.80 -7.58
C PHE A 66 11.69 1.84 -6.59
N THR A 67 12.98 1.75 -6.25
CA THR A 67 13.65 2.75 -5.41
C THR A 67 13.55 4.14 -6.04
N ALA A 68 13.89 4.27 -7.33
CA ALA A 68 13.80 5.53 -8.06
C ALA A 68 12.36 6.06 -8.14
N TYR A 69 11.38 5.18 -8.38
CA TYR A 69 9.97 5.56 -8.40
C TYR A 69 9.48 6.07 -7.04
N TYR A 70 9.83 5.40 -5.94
CA TYR A 70 9.47 5.86 -4.60
C TYR A 70 10.19 7.15 -4.21
N VAL A 71 11.44 7.31 -4.64
CA VAL A 71 12.16 8.57 -4.45
C VAL A 71 11.46 9.72 -5.17
N ALA A 72 11.05 9.49 -6.41
CA ALA A 72 10.29 10.47 -7.16
C ALA A 72 8.90 10.75 -6.53
N LEU A 73 8.20 9.72 -6.06
CA LEU A 73 6.88 9.83 -5.44
C LEU A 73 6.88 10.69 -4.17
N TYR A 74 7.89 10.51 -3.30
CA TYR A 74 7.94 11.22 -2.02
C TYR A 74 8.64 12.58 -2.10
N TRP A 75 9.71 12.72 -2.89
CA TRP A 75 10.55 13.92 -2.88
C TRP A 75 10.49 14.77 -4.16
N PHE A 76 10.19 14.16 -5.31
CA PHE A 76 10.19 14.85 -6.61
C PHE A 76 8.88 14.62 -7.37
N PRO A 77 7.72 15.01 -6.80
CA PRO A 77 6.40 14.72 -7.36
C PRO A 77 6.22 15.23 -8.79
N GLU A 78 6.87 16.36 -9.11
CA GLU A 78 6.86 16.96 -10.45
C GLU A 78 7.46 16.06 -11.53
N SER A 79 8.45 15.22 -11.17
CA SER A 79 9.10 14.31 -12.11
C SER A 79 8.17 13.19 -12.61
N ILE A 80 7.14 12.85 -11.83
CA ILE A 80 6.13 11.85 -12.19
C ILE A 80 4.82 12.49 -12.67
N ALA A 81 4.77 13.82 -12.85
CA ALA A 81 3.57 14.52 -13.28
C ALA A 81 2.97 13.96 -14.59
N GLY A 82 3.82 13.52 -15.53
CA GLY A 82 3.37 12.86 -16.75
C GLY A 82 2.63 11.54 -16.50
N ILE A 83 3.07 10.76 -15.50
CA ILE A 83 2.38 9.54 -15.07
C ILE A 83 1.08 9.90 -14.34
N THR A 84 1.10 10.89 -13.46
CA THR A 84 -0.08 11.35 -12.71
C THR A 84 -1.18 11.82 -13.66
N ARG A 85 -0.86 12.61 -14.69
CA ARG A 85 -1.81 13.10 -15.69
C ARG A 85 -2.50 11.99 -16.48
N LEU A 86 -1.87 10.82 -16.65
CA LEU A 86 -2.54 9.67 -17.29
C LEU A 86 -3.78 9.21 -16.50
N PHE A 87 -3.79 9.43 -15.19
CA PHE A 87 -4.90 9.07 -14.32
C PHE A 87 -5.99 10.14 -14.24
N ASP A 88 -5.80 11.32 -14.86
CA ASP A 88 -6.80 12.41 -14.82
C ASP A 88 -8.20 11.96 -15.25
N PRO A 89 -8.39 11.22 -16.36
CA PRO A 89 -9.73 10.80 -16.77
C PRO A 89 -10.41 9.91 -15.72
N LEU A 90 -9.64 8.99 -15.13
CA LEU A 90 -10.13 8.09 -14.10
C LEU A 90 -10.41 8.83 -12.78
N SER A 91 -9.55 9.77 -12.39
CA SER A 91 -9.74 10.59 -11.20
C SER A 91 -10.93 11.55 -11.35
N ARG A 92 -11.11 12.16 -12.52
CA ARG A 92 -12.28 13.00 -12.79
C ARG A 92 -13.58 12.19 -12.74
N LEU A 93 -13.56 10.95 -13.25
CA LEU A 93 -14.71 10.05 -13.16
C LEU A 93 -15.03 9.63 -11.71
N LEU A 94 -14.01 9.28 -10.91
CA LEU A 94 -14.23 8.70 -9.59
C LEU A 94 -14.27 9.73 -8.45
N ARG A 95 -13.55 10.85 -8.56
CA ARG A 95 -13.35 11.87 -7.50
C ARG A 95 -13.85 13.26 -7.88
N GLY A 96 -14.12 13.52 -9.17
CA GLY A 96 -14.50 14.86 -9.65
C GLY A 96 -13.36 15.89 -9.65
N ARG A 97 -12.11 15.47 -9.46
CA ARG A 97 -10.91 16.34 -9.42
C ARG A 97 -9.74 15.74 -10.22
N PRO A 98 -8.75 16.56 -10.66
CA PRO A 98 -7.55 16.05 -11.32
C PRO A 98 -6.83 15.01 -10.45
N ALA A 99 -6.06 14.13 -11.09
CA ALA A 99 -5.33 13.10 -10.37
C ALA A 99 -4.16 13.71 -9.61
N ASP A 100 -3.94 13.20 -8.40
CA ASP A 100 -2.76 13.45 -7.60
C ASP A 100 -1.92 12.17 -7.54
N GLN A 101 -0.66 12.34 -7.17
CA GLN A 101 0.31 11.24 -7.17
C GLN A 101 -0.14 10.03 -6.34
N TRP A 102 -0.87 10.28 -5.24
CA TRP A 102 -1.40 9.25 -4.36
C TRP A 102 -2.53 8.47 -5.02
N PHE A 103 -3.38 9.14 -5.79
CA PHE A 103 -4.40 8.48 -6.59
C PHE A 103 -3.79 7.64 -7.72
N ALA A 104 -2.78 8.16 -8.41
CA ALA A 104 -2.06 7.42 -9.44
C ALA A 104 -1.36 6.17 -8.85
N TYR A 105 -0.67 6.35 -7.71
CA TYR A 105 -0.07 5.26 -6.96
C TYR A 105 -1.11 4.22 -6.53
N GLY A 106 -2.21 4.64 -5.91
CA GLY A 106 -3.31 3.76 -5.49
C GLY A 106 -3.97 3.02 -6.67
N GLY A 107 -4.04 3.66 -7.83
CA GLY A 107 -4.51 3.06 -9.07
C GLY A 107 -3.60 1.94 -9.56
N PHE A 108 -2.28 2.20 -9.68
CA PHE A 108 -1.30 1.16 -10.02
C PHE A 108 -1.32 0.01 -9.01
N TYR A 109 -1.41 0.37 -7.73
CA TYR A 109 -1.44 -0.58 -6.63
C TYR A 109 -2.63 -1.53 -6.73
N THR A 110 -3.83 -0.95 -6.89
CA THR A 110 -5.08 -1.70 -7.04
C THR A 110 -5.06 -2.57 -8.30
N PHE A 111 -4.58 -2.03 -9.41
CA PHE A 111 -4.43 -2.79 -10.66
C PHE A 111 -3.47 -3.99 -10.48
N ALA A 112 -2.32 -3.79 -9.84
CA ALA A 112 -1.36 -4.86 -9.57
C ALA A 112 -1.97 -5.95 -8.66
N VAL A 113 -2.65 -5.57 -7.58
CA VAL A 113 -3.33 -6.52 -6.68
C VAL A 113 -4.43 -7.30 -7.41
N LEU A 114 -5.20 -6.67 -8.28
CA LEU A 114 -6.28 -7.36 -9.01
C LEU A 114 -5.73 -8.34 -10.06
N VAL A 115 -4.78 -7.91 -10.88
CA VAL A 115 -4.19 -8.73 -11.95
C VAL A 115 -3.36 -9.88 -11.37
N MET A 116 -2.54 -9.61 -10.35
CA MET A 116 -1.74 -10.65 -9.68
C MET A 116 -2.59 -11.50 -8.73
N GLY A 117 -3.67 -10.95 -8.18
CA GLY A 117 -4.70 -11.69 -7.47
C GLY A 117 -5.37 -12.74 -8.35
N ALA A 118 -5.77 -12.38 -9.57
CA ALA A 118 -6.31 -13.33 -10.54
C ALA A 118 -5.32 -14.48 -10.85
N LYS A 119 -4.03 -14.16 -11.04
CA LYS A 119 -2.97 -15.18 -11.17
C LYS A 119 -2.93 -16.11 -9.96
N PHE A 120 -2.96 -15.55 -8.76
CA PHE A 120 -2.85 -16.31 -7.51
C PHE A 120 -4.07 -17.22 -7.30
N LEU A 121 -5.28 -16.74 -7.59
CA LEU A 121 -6.51 -17.54 -7.55
C LEU A 121 -6.43 -18.78 -8.45
N VAL A 122 -5.92 -18.62 -9.68
CA VAL A 122 -5.75 -19.76 -10.61
C VAL A 122 -4.64 -20.70 -10.15
N LYS A 123 -3.51 -20.18 -9.65
CA LYS A 123 -2.39 -20.99 -9.12
C LYS A 123 -2.83 -21.84 -7.91
N TYR A 124 -3.55 -21.24 -6.98
CA TYR A 124 -3.95 -21.88 -5.71
C TYR A 124 -5.40 -22.35 -5.67
N ARG A 125 -6.02 -22.61 -6.84
CA ARG A 125 -7.41 -23.07 -6.98
C ARG A 125 -7.77 -24.35 -6.20
N HIS A 126 -6.78 -25.11 -5.73
CA HIS A 126 -6.97 -26.30 -4.92
C HIS A 126 -7.27 -25.99 -3.45
N SER A 127 -6.89 -24.82 -2.94
CA SER A 127 -7.01 -24.46 -1.53
C SER A 127 -8.07 -23.37 -1.33
N ARG A 128 -9.22 -23.74 -0.74
CA ARG A 128 -10.31 -22.80 -0.44
C ARG A 128 -9.84 -21.65 0.45
N TYR A 129 -8.94 -21.92 1.39
CA TYR A 129 -8.34 -20.90 2.24
C TYR A 129 -7.63 -19.82 1.42
N GLN A 130 -6.78 -20.24 0.48
CA GLN A 130 -6.03 -19.32 -0.37
C GLN A 130 -6.95 -18.51 -1.29
N THR A 131 -7.99 -19.16 -1.84
CA THR A 131 -9.00 -18.50 -2.67
C THR A 131 -9.72 -17.39 -1.90
N TRP A 132 -10.32 -17.71 -0.75
CA TRP A 132 -11.09 -16.75 0.04
C TRP A 132 -10.24 -15.59 0.54
N ARG A 133 -9.00 -15.89 0.95
CA ARG A 133 -8.04 -14.88 1.38
C ARG A 133 -7.72 -13.88 0.27
N THR A 134 -7.41 -14.35 -0.93
CA THR A 134 -7.10 -13.48 -2.06
C THR A 134 -8.33 -12.68 -2.51
N VAL A 135 -9.52 -13.28 -2.53
CA VAL A 135 -10.76 -12.55 -2.82
C VAL A 135 -10.99 -11.43 -1.79
N SER A 136 -10.79 -11.72 -0.51
CA SER A 136 -10.91 -10.73 0.56
C SER A 136 -9.97 -9.54 0.34
N VAL A 137 -8.68 -9.77 0.10
CA VAL A 137 -7.74 -8.66 -0.06
C VAL A 137 -8.01 -7.87 -1.35
N MET A 138 -8.40 -8.53 -2.44
CA MET A 138 -8.82 -7.83 -3.67
C MET A 138 -10.05 -6.94 -3.42
N PHE A 139 -11.02 -7.44 -2.65
CA PHE A 139 -12.22 -6.70 -2.28
C PHE A 139 -11.90 -5.49 -1.39
N PHE A 140 -11.09 -5.64 -0.34
CA PHE A 140 -10.70 -4.51 0.52
C PHE A 140 -9.85 -3.49 -0.22
N GLN A 141 -8.93 -3.93 -1.08
CA GLN A 141 -8.10 -3.03 -1.89
C GLN A 141 -8.95 -2.22 -2.88
N LEU A 142 -9.83 -2.87 -3.64
CA LEU A 142 -10.66 -2.17 -4.63
C LEU A 142 -11.76 -1.35 -3.95
N GLY A 143 -12.48 -1.94 -3.01
CA GLY A 143 -13.62 -1.32 -2.35
C GLY A 143 -13.20 -0.26 -1.34
N PHE A 144 -12.52 -0.67 -0.27
CA PHE A 144 -12.25 0.18 0.90
C PHE A 144 -11.05 1.11 0.73
N ALA A 145 -10.01 0.67 0.02
CA ALA A 145 -8.80 1.47 -0.14
C ALA A 145 -8.81 2.37 -1.39
N PHE A 146 -9.56 2.00 -2.45
CA PHE A 146 -9.56 2.76 -3.72
C PHE A 146 -10.89 3.44 -4.02
N LEU A 147 -11.99 2.69 -4.10
CA LEU A 147 -13.30 3.24 -4.51
C LEU A 147 -13.96 4.08 -3.42
N LEU A 148 -13.93 3.65 -2.16
CA LEU A 148 -14.62 4.32 -1.07
C LEU A 148 -14.03 5.72 -0.77
N PRO A 149 -12.71 5.91 -0.65
CA PRO A 149 -12.13 7.25 -0.50
C PRO A 149 -12.40 8.11 -1.73
N ALA A 150 -12.36 7.53 -2.93
CA ALA A 150 -12.65 8.27 -4.16
C ALA A 150 -14.10 8.77 -4.20
N PHE A 151 -15.05 7.92 -3.79
CA PHE A 151 -16.46 8.27 -3.66
C PHE A 151 -16.69 9.37 -2.59
N LEU A 152 -15.98 9.31 -1.46
CA LEU A 152 -16.02 10.39 -0.46
C LEU A 152 -15.52 11.72 -1.03
N ALA A 153 -14.45 11.71 -1.82
CA ALA A 153 -13.94 12.91 -2.49
C ALA A 153 -14.95 13.48 -3.49
N LEU A 154 -15.66 12.62 -4.24
CA LEU A 154 -16.72 13.04 -5.15
C LEU A 154 -17.87 13.76 -4.42
N MET A 155 -18.17 13.33 -3.19
CA MET A 155 -19.14 13.96 -2.29
C MET A 155 -18.60 15.22 -1.59
N GLN A 156 -17.44 15.73 -2.00
CA GLN A 156 -16.74 16.87 -1.39
C GLN A 156 -16.45 16.68 0.11
N ARG A 157 -16.23 15.43 0.54
CA ARG A 157 -15.83 15.07 1.90
C ARG A 157 -14.34 14.72 1.92
N PRO A 158 -13.66 14.89 3.07
CA PRO A 158 -12.27 14.49 3.19
C PRO A 158 -12.12 12.98 2.95
N GLU A 159 -11.05 12.61 2.25
CA GLU A 159 -10.74 11.21 1.95
C GLU A 159 -10.36 10.49 3.24
N PHE A 160 -11.19 9.54 3.65
CA PHE A 160 -10.93 8.70 4.80
C PHE A 160 -10.76 7.25 4.38
N TYR A 161 -9.66 6.65 4.82
CA TYR A 161 -9.31 5.27 4.47
C TYR A 161 -9.64 4.33 5.63
N PHE A 162 -10.81 3.69 5.56
CA PHE A 162 -11.28 2.76 6.59
C PHE A 162 -10.41 1.49 6.75
N SER A 163 -9.56 1.20 5.77
CA SER A 163 -8.62 0.08 5.83
C SER A 163 -7.36 0.38 6.62
N TYR A 164 -7.03 1.65 6.86
CA TYR A 164 -5.84 2.05 7.61
C TYR A 164 -6.26 2.64 8.95
N PHE A 165 -5.53 2.28 10.00
CA PHE A 165 -5.80 2.75 11.35
C PHE A 165 -4.48 2.90 12.10
N TRP A 166 -4.48 3.73 13.13
CA TRP A 166 -3.31 3.95 13.96
C TRP A 166 -2.91 2.63 14.64
N PRO A 167 -1.60 2.30 14.76
CA PRO A 167 -0.42 3.11 14.47
C PRO A 167 0.13 2.99 13.04
N LEU A 168 -0.52 2.20 12.16
CA LEU A 168 -0.08 2.07 10.77
C LEU A 168 -0.31 3.38 10.00
N ASP A 169 -1.50 3.94 10.16
CA ASP A 169 -1.80 5.31 9.75
C ASP A 169 -1.39 6.27 10.87
N TYR A 170 -0.16 6.76 10.81
CA TYR A 170 0.48 7.40 11.96
C TYR A 170 -0.10 8.78 12.27
N ASP A 171 -0.65 9.49 11.29
CA ASP A 171 -1.21 10.83 11.40
C ASP A 171 -2.73 10.85 11.65
N ALA A 172 -3.41 9.70 11.57
CA ALA A 172 -4.85 9.58 11.81
C ALA A 172 -5.30 10.12 13.17
N LEU A 173 -4.48 9.95 14.22
CA LEU A 173 -4.76 10.43 15.58
C LEU A 173 -4.02 11.72 15.94
N TRP A 174 -3.39 12.41 14.99
CA TRP A 174 -2.74 13.68 15.27
C TRP A 174 -3.78 14.79 15.47
N PRO A 175 -3.50 15.78 16.35
CA PRO A 175 -4.44 16.88 16.63
C PRO A 175 -4.91 17.63 15.38
N GLY A 176 -4.03 17.83 14.40
CA GLY A 176 -4.37 18.52 13.14
C GLY A 176 -5.35 17.73 12.27
N THR A 177 -5.13 16.42 12.14
CA THR A 177 -6.02 15.51 11.39
C THR A 177 -7.36 15.41 12.08
N VAL A 178 -7.37 15.12 13.39
CA VAL A 178 -8.59 15.01 14.19
C VAL A 178 -9.38 16.33 14.18
N GLY A 179 -8.70 17.48 14.28
CA GLY A 179 -9.33 18.80 14.18
C GLY A 179 -9.95 19.08 12.80
N SER A 180 -9.37 18.57 11.72
CA SER A 180 -9.92 18.73 10.37
C SER A 180 -11.19 17.89 10.17
N PHE A 181 -11.21 16.66 10.67
CA PHE A 181 -12.36 15.75 10.56
C PHE A 181 -13.48 16.06 11.57
N SER A 182 -13.19 16.66 12.72
CA SER A 182 -14.20 16.96 13.75
C SER A 182 -15.22 18.03 13.32
N THR A 183 -14.94 18.79 12.26
CA THR A 183 -15.82 19.81 11.70
C THR A 183 -17.12 19.26 11.11
N THR A 184 -17.16 17.96 10.80
CA THR A 184 -18.32 17.33 10.14
C THR A 184 -18.80 16.12 10.94
N THR A 185 -20.11 15.87 11.01
CA THR A 185 -20.68 14.69 11.67
C THR A 185 -20.09 13.38 11.13
N LEU A 186 -19.93 13.27 9.81
CA LEU A 186 -19.30 12.12 9.17
C LEU A 186 -17.83 11.93 9.61
N GLY A 187 -17.10 13.03 9.78
CA GLY A 187 -15.70 12.97 10.21
C GLY A 187 -15.56 12.59 11.69
N LEU A 188 -16.49 13.03 12.55
CA LEU A 188 -16.58 12.52 13.93
C LEU A 188 -16.86 11.02 13.97
N TRP A 189 -17.76 10.52 13.11
CA TRP A 189 -17.97 9.07 12.96
C TRP A 189 -16.71 8.36 12.46
N ALA A 190 -15.98 8.93 11.50
CA ALA A 190 -14.73 8.36 10.99
C ALA A 190 -13.65 8.26 12.07
N ILE A 191 -13.48 9.31 12.89
CA ILE A 191 -12.58 9.31 14.05
C ILE A 191 -13.01 8.24 15.05
N GLY A 192 -14.31 8.17 15.39
CA GLY A 192 -14.85 7.17 16.30
C GLY A 192 -14.59 5.74 15.82
N ILE A 193 -14.83 5.46 14.53
CA ILE A 193 -14.53 4.18 13.90
C ILE A 193 -13.03 3.90 13.96
N GLY A 194 -12.18 4.87 13.65
CA GLY A 194 -10.72 4.75 13.75
C GLY A 194 -10.25 4.35 15.16
N LEU A 195 -10.77 5.02 16.19
CA LEU A 195 -10.47 4.71 17.59
C LEU A 195 -10.94 3.30 17.98
N VAL A 196 -12.16 2.92 17.60
CA VAL A 196 -12.69 1.57 17.84
C VAL A 196 -11.84 0.53 17.12
N LEU A 197 -11.46 0.77 15.86
CA LEU A 197 -10.62 -0.15 15.09
C LEU A 197 -9.23 -0.32 15.73
N THR A 198 -8.61 0.76 16.17
CA THR A 198 -7.30 0.75 16.80
C THR A 198 -7.30 0.09 18.18
N PHE A 199 -8.19 0.52 19.09
CA PHE A 199 -8.11 0.14 20.51
C PHE A 199 -9.00 -1.05 20.89
N VAL A 200 -10.01 -1.37 20.09
CA VAL A 200 -10.97 -2.46 20.39
C VAL A 200 -10.88 -3.56 19.35
N ALA A 201 -11.18 -3.27 18.08
CA ALA A 201 -11.27 -4.30 17.05
C ALA A 201 -9.91 -4.96 16.79
N THR A 202 -8.82 -4.19 16.68
CA THR A 202 -7.49 -4.76 16.41
C THR A 202 -7.01 -5.71 17.52
N PRO A 203 -7.04 -5.33 18.82
CA PRO A 203 -6.71 -6.27 19.89
C PRO A 203 -7.63 -7.49 19.93
N VAL A 204 -8.95 -7.32 19.80
CA VAL A 204 -9.92 -8.42 19.84
C VAL A 204 -9.71 -9.39 18.67
N LEU A 205 -9.60 -8.89 17.45
CA LEU A 205 -9.37 -9.72 16.27
C LEU A 205 -7.99 -10.39 16.30
N THR A 206 -6.98 -9.71 16.85
CA THR A 206 -5.65 -10.31 17.04
C THR A 206 -5.65 -11.40 18.10
N PHE A 207 -6.44 -11.25 19.17
CA PHE A 207 -6.63 -12.29 20.19
C PHE A 207 -7.35 -13.53 19.63
N LEU A 208 -8.41 -13.32 18.84
CA LEU A 208 -9.22 -14.42 18.29
C LEU A 208 -8.57 -15.13 17.08
N TYR A 209 -8.00 -14.36 16.14
CA TYR A 209 -7.53 -14.87 14.84
C TYR A 209 -6.01 -14.80 14.67
N GLY A 210 -5.28 -14.29 15.66
CA GLY A 210 -3.83 -14.14 15.63
C GLY A 210 -3.34 -12.98 14.76
N LYS A 211 -2.02 -12.79 14.70
CA LYS A 211 -1.36 -11.60 14.09
C LYS A 211 -1.58 -11.39 12.59
N ARG A 212 -2.15 -12.36 11.87
CA ARG A 212 -2.24 -12.35 10.39
C ARG A 212 -3.59 -11.95 9.84
N TRP A 213 -4.59 -11.70 10.70
CA TRP A 213 -5.92 -11.33 10.24
C TRP A 213 -5.86 -10.08 9.33
N TYR A 214 -5.17 -9.02 9.75
CA TYR A 214 -5.10 -7.78 8.99
C TYR A 214 -4.21 -7.93 7.75
N CYS A 215 -2.94 -8.32 7.94
CA CYS A 215 -1.96 -8.40 6.86
C CYS A 215 -2.29 -9.45 5.80
N SER A 216 -3.12 -10.46 6.09
CA SER A 216 -3.43 -11.51 5.11
C SER A 216 -4.81 -11.37 4.48
N TRP A 217 -5.73 -10.60 5.09
CA TRP A 217 -7.13 -10.55 4.64
C TRP A 217 -7.64 -9.15 4.27
N VAL A 218 -7.03 -8.09 4.81
CA VAL A 218 -7.54 -6.71 4.69
C VAL A 218 -6.51 -5.77 4.06
N CYS A 219 -5.25 -5.87 4.51
CA CYS A 219 -4.21 -4.92 4.14
C CYS A 219 -3.79 -5.04 2.67
N GLY A 220 -3.77 -3.92 1.95
CA GLY A 220 -3.27 -3.83 0.58
C GLY A 220 -1.83 -4.33 0.44
N CYS A 221 -0.92 -3.86 1.32
CA CYS A 221 0.50 -4.29 1.40
C CYS A 221 0.65 -5.80 1.43
N GLY A 222 -0.18 -6.43 2.25
CA GLY A 222 -0.29 -7.88 2.33
C GLY A 222 -0.81 -8.52 1.05
N GLY A 223 -1.81 -7.93 0.40
CA GLY A 223 -2.32 -8.38 -0.89
C GLY A 223 -1.24 -8.46 -1.97
N LEU A 224 -0.41 -7.43 -2.08
CA LEU A 224 0.68 -7.41 -3.04
C LEU A 224 1.77 -8.44 -2.68
N ALA A 225 2.13 -8.56 -1.41
CA ALA A 225 3.10 -9.55 -0.94
C ALA A 225 2.61 -10.99 -1.12
N GLU A 226 1.33 -11.26 -0.88
CA GLU A 226 0.73 -12.58 -1.03
C GLU A 226 0.50 -12.97 -2.49
N THR A 227 0.36 -12.01 -3.41
CA THR A 227 0.07 -12.28 -4.82
C THR A 227 1.31 -12.15 -5.69
N ALA A 228 1.83 -10.94 -5.86
CA ALA A 228 2.99 -10.64 -6.66
C ALA A 228 4.29 -11.08 -5.96
N GLY A 229 4.32 -10.97 -4.64
CA GLY A 229 5.49 -11.27 -3.81
C GLY A 229 5.72 -12.75 -3.50
N ASP A 230 4.74 -13.63 -3.72
CA ASP A 230 4.84 -15.07 -3.43
C ASP A 230 6.14 -15.74 -3.97
N PRO A 231 6.63 -15.44 -5.19
CA PRO A 231 7.86 -16.02 -5.72
C PRO A 231 9.17 -15.48 -5.10
N PHE A 232 9.13 -14.50 -4.19
CA PHE A 232 10.30 -13.89 -3.56
C PHE A 232 10.50 -14.36 -2.10
N ARG A 233 9.56 -15.13 -1.55
CA ARG A 233 9.54 -15.57 -0.14
C ARG A 233 10.77 -16.36 0.33
N GLN A 234 11.49 -16.98 -0.60
CA GLN A 234 12.73 -17.70 -0.32
C GLN A 234 13.91 -16.76 -0.03
N LEU A 235 13.83 -15.49 -0.42
CA LEU A 235 14.90 -14.50 -0.20
C LEU A 235 14.88 -13.93 1.22
N SER A 236 13.73 -14.00 1.89
CA SER A 236 13.51 -13.50 3.25
C SER A 236 14.32 -14.31 4.26
N ASP A 237 15.10 -13.60 5.10
CA ASP A 237 15.91 -14.20 6.15
C ASP A 237 15.02 -14.68 7.32
N LYS A 238 15.09 -15.98 7.60
CA LYS A 238 14.34 -16.64 8.69
C LYS A 238 15.22 -16.97 9.89
N GLY A 239 16.44 -16.44 9.93
CA GLY A 239 17.38 -16.64 11.02
C GLY A 239 16.88 -16.04 12.34
N LEU A 240 17.32 -16.62 13.46
CA LEU A 240 16.99 -16.12 14.80
C LEU A 240 17.45 -14.68 15.03
N LYS A 241 18.55 -14.25 14.39
CA LYS A 241 19.05 -12.87 14.46
C LYS A 241 18.05 -11.90 13.81
N ALA A 242 17.61 -12.18 12.58
CA ALA A 242 16.62 -11.37 11.87
C ALA A 242 15.32 -11.27 12.67
N TRP A 243 14.82 -12.38 13.20
CA TRP A 243 13.61 -12.39 14.04
C TRP A 243 13.76 -11.56 15.33
N LYS A 244 14.91 -11.65 16.01
CA LYS A 244 15.17 -10.82 17.21
C LYS A 244 15.16 -9.34 16.85
N ILE A 245 15.81 -8.95 15.75
CA ILE A 245 15.86 -7.56 15.27
C ILE A 245 14.45 -7.08 14.90
N GLU A 246 13.69 -7.85 14.12
CA GLU A 246 12.28 -7.55 13.78
C GLU A 246 11.45 -7.26 15.03
N ARG A 247 11.55 -8.14 16.04
CA ARG A 247 10.80 -7.97 17.29
C ARG A 247 11.17 -6.66 18.00
N TRP A 248 12.45 -6.35 18.15
CA TRP A 248 12.87 -5.10 18.79
C TRP A 248 12.47 -3.86 17.98
N MET A 249 12.63 -3.90 16.66
CA MET A 249 12.25 -2.78 15.78
C MET A 249 10.76 -2.49 15.83
N VAL A 250 9.89 -3.51 15.75
CA VAL A 250 8.42 -3.31 15.78
C VAL A 250 7.98 -2.66 17.08
N HIS A 251 8.48 -3.12 18.23
CA HIS A 251 8.12 -2.53 19.53
C HIS A 251 8.76 -1.15 19.71
N GLY A 252 9.98 -0.93 19.20
CA GLY A 252 10.64 0.38 19.21
C GLY A 252 9.88 1.42 18.39
N VAL A 253 9.44 1.08 17.17
CA VAL A 253 8.62 1.97 16.34
C VAL A 253 7.26 2.23 16.97
N LEU A 254 6.64 1.21 17.59
CA LEU A 254 5.38 1.36 18.32
C LEU A 254 5.52 2.31 19.52
N LEU A 255 6.56 2.13 20.34
CA LEU A 255 6.85 3.03 21.45
C LEU A 255 7.10 4.46 20.93
N LEU A 256 7.87 4.61 19.86
CA LEU A 256 8.15 5.91 19.26
C LEU A 256 6.89 6.64 18.80
N ILE A 257 5.98 5.96 18.08
CA ILE A 257 4.75 6.58 17.59
C ILE A 257 3.74 6.86 18.72
N THR A 258 3.67 6.00 19.74
CA THR A 258 2.84 6.25 20.93
C THR A 258 3.30 7.51 21.66
N LEU A 259 4.61 7.66 21.90
CA LEU A 259 5.19 8.84 22.53
C LEU A 259 5.02 10.09 21.68
N LEU A 260 5.27 10.02 20.36
CA LEU A 260 5.06 11.15 19.44
C LEU A 260 3.60 11.59 19.43
N THR A 261 2.65 10.64 19.35
CA THR A 261 1.22 10.97 19.35
C THR A 261 0.82 11.65 20.67
N ALA A 262 1.26 11.13 21.81
CA ALA A 262 1.01 11.76 23.12
C ALA A 262 1.64 13.16 23.21
N LEU A 263 2.88 13.32 22.74
CA LEU A 263 3.60 14.60 22.73
C LEU A 263 2.87 15.67 21.89
N LEU A 264 2.34 15.28 20.73
CA LEU A 264 1.56 16.18 19.87
C LEU A 264 0.26 16.65 20.56
N TRP A 265 -0.43 15.74 21.25
CA TRP A 265 -1.64 16.10 22.02
C TRP A 265 -1.33 17.00 23.21
N VAL A 266 -0.25 16.73 23.96
CA VAL A 266 0.20 17.61 25.06
C VAL A 266 0.56 19.00 24.52
N ASN A 267 1.29 19.07 23.40
CA ASN A 267 1.63 20.36 22.79
C ASN A 267 0.39 21.11 22.30
N SER A 268 -0.60 20.40 21.74
CA SER A 268 -1.87 20.99 21.33
C SER A 268 -2.69 21.50 22.51
N ALA A 269 -2.69 20.80 23.64
CA ALA A 269 -3.42 21.21 24.85
C ALA A 269 -2.77 22.41 25.57
N LEU A 270 -1.46 22.58 25.41
CA LEU A 270 -0.68 23.66 26.03
C LEU A 270 -0.47 24.87 25.08
N GLU A 271 -1.23 24.96 23.99
CA GLU A 271 -1.15 26.02 22.96
C GLU A 271 0.27 26.27 22.43
N GLY A 272 1.14 25.25 22.43
CA GLY A 272 2.52 25.37 21.96
C GLY A 272 3.54 25.91 22.97
N SER A 273 3.15 26.18 24.22
CA SER A 273 4.01 26.83 25.22
C SER A 273 5.25 26.03 25.64
N TRP A 274 5.24 24.70 25.54
CA TRP A 274 6.36 23.85 25.97
C TRP A 274 7.19 23.30 24.81
N LEU A 275 6.56 22.90 23.70
CA LEU A 275 7.21 22.13 22.63
C LEU A 275 7.20 22.81 21.26
N GLY A 276 6.47 23.91 21.08
CA GLY A 276 6.51 24.78 19.90
C GLY A 276 6.71 24.05 18.57
N SER A 277 7.73 24.47 17.81
CA SER A 277 8.14 23.92 16.51
C SER A 277 8.85 22.56 16.58
N PHE A 278 9.34 22.15 17.77
CA PHE A 278 10.07 20.90 17.94
C PHE A 278 9.17 19.67 17.72
N SER A 279 7.92 19.74 18.20
CA SER A 279 6.92 18.69 17.98
C SER A 279 6.62 18.45 16.48
N GLN A 280 6.52 19.54 15.71
CA GLN A 280 6.31 19.48 14.25
C GLN A 280 7.55 18.97 13.52
N GLY A 281 8.75 19.34 13.99
CA GLY A 281 10.01 18.78 13.49
C GLY A 281 10.08 17.27 13.70
N PHE A 282 9.69 16.78 14.87
CA PHE A 282 9.68 15.35 15.19
C PHE A 282 8.64 14.58 14.35
N ALA A 283 7.45 15.15 14.16
CA ALA A 283 6.42 14.58 13.28
C ALA A 283 6.90 14.46 11.82
N LYS A 284 7.54 15.52 11.29
CA LYS A 284 8.14 15.50 9.94
C LYS A 284 9.27 14.48 9.83
N ALA A 285 10.14 14.41 10.83
CA ALA A 285 11.23 13.44 10.88
C ALA A 285 10.70 12.00 10.90
N TYR A 286 9.65 11.74 11.69
CA TYR A 286 8.99 10.43 11.72
C TYR A 286 8.39 10.07 10.35
N GLY A 287 7.62 10.99 9.73
CA GLY A 287 7.05 10.77 8.40
C GLY A 287 8.12 10.52 7.33
N PHE A 288 9.25 11.22 7.38
CA PHE A 288 10.37 11.02 6.46
C PHE A 288 11.07 9.68 6.70
N VAL A 289 11.50 9.39 7.93
CA VAL A 289 12.30 8.19 8.23
C VAL A 289 11.43 6.94 8.15
N ILE A 290 10.32 6.89 8.88
CA ILE A 290 9.49 5.70 8.99
C ILE A 290 8.57 5.56 7.77
N GLY A 291 7.87 6.64 7.40
CA GLY A 291 6.92 6.63 6.28
C GLY A 291 7.60 6.50 4.92
N ALA A 292 8.49 7.44 4.58
CA ALA A 292 9.09 7.49 3.24
C ALA A 292 10.27 6.51 3.09
N VAL A 293 11.27 6.54 3.98
CA VAL A 293 12.50 5.75 3.84
C VAL A 293 12.25 4.27 4.15
N PHE A 294 11.78 3.93 5.35
CA PHE A 294 11.61 2.52 5.73
C PHE A 294 10.42 1.86 5.01
N SER A 295 9.22 2.43 5.11
CA SER A 295 8.02 1.81 4.52
C SER A 295 7.98 1.91 2.99
N GLY A 296 8.47 3.02 2.41
CA GLY A 296 8.47 3.23 0.97
C GLY A 296 9.71 2.67 0.29
N VAL A 297 10.81 3.43 0.37
CA VAL A 297 12.04 3.18 -0.40
C VAL A 297 12.67 1.84 -0.08
N VAL A 298 12.91 1.56 1.20
CA VAL A 298 13.59 0.33 1.62
C VAL A 298 12.67 -0.87 1.45
N GLY A 299 11.45 -0.79 2.00
CA GLY A 299 10.48 -1.89 1.97
C GLY A 299 10.15 -2.38 0.57
N VAL A 300 9.79 -1.47 -0.35
CA VAL A 300 9.37 -1.85 -1.71
C VAL A 300 10.55 -1.92 -2.68
N GLY A 301 11.52 -1.03 -2.55
CA GLY A 301 12.70 -0.98 -3.41
C GLY A 301 13.57 -2.24 -3.30
N PHE A 302 13.78 -2.75 -2.09
CA PHE A 302 14.61 -3.96 -1.89
C PHE A 302 13.82 -5.26 -1.94
N TYR A 303 12.50 -5.21 -2.13
CA TYR A 303 11.65 -6.41 -2.19
C TYR A 303 12.14 -7.46 -3.20
N PRO A 304 12.55 -7.12 -4.45
CA PRO A 304 13.06 -8.10 -5.40
C PRO A 304 14.37 -8.78 -4.98
N LEU A 305 15.11 -8.19 -4.03
CA LEU A 305 16.42 -8.65 -3.57
C LEU A 305 16.33 -9.39 -2.24
N LEU A 306 15.50 -8.91 -1.31
CA LEU A 306 15.43 -9.40 0.07
C LEU A 306 14.16 -10.18 0.40
N GLY A 307 13.10 -10.06 -0.41
CA GLY A 307 11.85 -10.83 -0.27
C GLY A 307 10.90 -10.32 0.79
#